data_AF-A0A9Q0MQ54-F1
#
_entry.id   AF-A0A9Q0MQ54-F1
#
_cell.length_a   1.000
_cell.length_b   1.000
_cell.length_c   1.000
_cell.angle_alpha   90.00
_cell.angle_beta   90.00
_cell.angle_gamma   90.00
#
_symmetry.space_group_name_H-M   'P 1'
#
loop_
_entity.id
_entity.type
_entity.pdbx_description
1 polymer ?
#
loop_
_entity_poly.entity_id
_entity_poly.type
_entity_poly.pdbx_seq_one_letter_code
_entity_poly.pdbx_strand_id
1 'polypeptide(L)'
;MINPELTLTYEPLQSPKYSVQSLYIVCKNHDGCFQSPSIENTATDACTRLTLGMKLIQNLYCDKLMEQGFGRKTFQLNGECVPFYSQLPVDDAKTMDENSLWNYFAREVIATEVNALENKKFVAFIGCTEYRGIVDGNYSHENLKLKTVANAALGGGDFALFGTGCLYAWPKSVSETMKCFESTDPVDLEHFLDDSNSRRTFGGCFATTLGSVCHEVGHIFDLGHSRNGIMGSGFDFVDRVFTVCNRTQDLPHRSSEPVKEQLPTDPRLTKLKSTNKFLNLFHSQK
;
A
#
# COMPACT_ATOMS: atom_id res chain seq x y z
N MET A 1 5.48 -41.22 -21.53
CA MET A 1 5.36 -39.75 -21.51
C MET A 1 6.37 -39.25 -20.50
N ILE A 2 7.40 -38.53 -20.94
CA ILE A 2 8.39 -37.93 -20.05
C ILE A 2 7.72 -36.67 -19.51
N ASN A 3 7.37 -36.68 -18.23
CA ASN A 3 6.94 -35.47 -17.54
C ASN A 3 8.22 -34.65 -17.31
N PRO A 4 8.44 -33.51 -17.98
CA PRO A 4 9.64 -32.73 -17.73
C PRO A 4 9.61 -32.29 -16.26
N GLU A 5 10.61 -32.72 -15.51
CA GLU A 5 10.78 -32.33 -14.13
C GLU A 5 11.13 -30.84 -14.11
N LEU A 6 10.18 -30.01 -13.67
CA LEU A 6 10.38 -28.57 -13.57
C LEU A 6 11.14 -28.28 -12.27
N THR A 7 12.45 -28.09 -12.37
CA THR A 7 13.28 -27.68 -11.24
C THR A 7 13.27 -26.16 -11.10
N LEU A 8 12.72 -25.65 -9.99
CA LEU A 8 12.74 -24.23 -9.66
C LEU A 8 13.89 -23.94 -8.69
N THR A 9 14.92 -23.25 -9.17
CA THR A 9 16.03 -22.79 -8.32
C THR A 9 15.73 -21.37 -7.84
N TYR A 10 15.52 -21.21 -6.53
CA TYR A 10 15.40 -19.89 -5.91
C TYR A 10 16.77 -19.40 -5.47
N GLU A 11 17.18 -18.25 -6.02
CA GLU A 11 18.34 -17.52 -5.53
C GLU A 11 17.84 -16.21 -4.90
N PRO A 12 18.02 -16.01 -3.58
CA PRO A 12 17.62 -14.78 -2.94
C PRO A 12 18.45 -13.62 -3.48
N LEU A 13 17.81 -12.47 -3.68
CA LEU A 13 18.49 -11.25 -4.09
C LEU A 13 19.48 -10.85 -2.98
N GLN A 14 20.78 -10.90 -3.26
CA GLN A 14 21.80 -10.48 -2.31
C GLN A 14 22.11 -8.99 -2.49
N SER A 15 21.22 -8.14 -2.01
CA SER A 15 21.54 -6.73 -1.73
C SER A 15 21.73 -6.58 -0.23
N PRO A 16 22.95 -6.75 0.31
CA PRO A 16 23.17 -6.66 1.76
C PRO A 16 23.01 -5.22 2.28
N LYS A 17 22.88 -4.23 1.39
CA LYS A 17 22.94 -2.82 1.74
C LYS A 17 21.59 -2.13 1.80
N TYR A 18 20.63 -2.39 0.91
CA TYR A 18 19.37 -1.62 0.87
C TYR A 18 18.14 -2.51 0.93
N SER A 19 17.15 -2.16 1.74
CA SER A 19 15.92 -2.94 1.89
C SER A 19 14.69 -2.10 2.22
N VAL A 20 13.50 -2.69 2.05
CA VAL A 20 12.21 -2.12 2.42
C VAL A 20 11.62 -2.95 3.55
N GLN A 21 11.26 -2.31 4.68
CA GLN A 21 10.59 -2.94 5.81
C GLN A 21 9.12 -2.53 5.83
N SER A 22 8.22 -3.52 5.83
CA SER A 22 6.80 -3.27 6.08
C SER A 22 6.48 -3.33 7.56
N LEU A 23 5.68 -2.39 8.07
CA LEU A 23 5.28 -2.28 9.47
C LEU A 23 3.76 -2.28 9.60
N TYR A 24 3.24 -3.01 10.58
CA TYR A 24 1.83 -2.90 11.00
C TYR A 24 1.76 -2.13 12.32
N ILE A 25 1.26 -0.90 12.27
CA ILE A 25 1.24 0.01 13.42
C ILE A 25 0.08 -0.34 14.34
N VAL A 26 0.41 -0.64 15.60
CA VAL A 26 -0.54 -0.79 16.70
C VAL A 26 -0.42 0.45 17.57
N CYS A 27 -1.44 1.31 17.53
CA CYS A 27 -1.51 2.49 18.41
C CYS A 27 -1.65 2.08 19.88
N LYS A 28 -1.18 2.93 20.78
CA LYS A 28 -1.33 2.76 22.22
C LYS A 28 -2.82 2.65 22.58
N ASN A 29 -3.14 1.70 23.46
CA ASN A 29 -4.49 1.35 23.89
C ASN A 29 -5.40 0.78 22.78
N HIS A 30 -4.85 0.41 21.62
CA HIS A 30 -5.56 -0.38 20.62
C HIS A 30 -5.37 -1.88 20.87
N ASP A 31 -6.34 -2.71 20.47
CA ASP A 31 -6.28 -4.17 20.59
C ASP A 31 -5.40 -4.84 19.51
N GLY A 32 -5.00 -4.07 18.49
CA GLY A 32 -4.18 -4.52 17.38
C GLY A 32 -4.97 -5.17 16.25
N CYS A 33 -6.30 -5.23 16.34
CA CYS A 33 -7.15 -5.83 15.33
C CYS A 33 -7.56 -4.82 14.25
N PHE A 34 -7.44 -5.18 12.98
CA PHE A 34 -7.99 -4.34 11.90
C PHE A 34 -9.47 -4.64 11.69
N GLN A 35 -10.19 -3.74 11.02
CA GLN A 35 -11.61 -3.94 10.74
C GLN A 35 -11.82 -5.04 9.69
N SER A 36 -12.65 -6.05 10.00
CA SER A 36 -12.88 -7.20 9.12
C SER A 36 -14.25 -7.84 9.37
N PRO A 37 -14.92 -8.40 8.34
CA PRO A 37 -16.12 -9.22 8.51
C PRO A 37 -15.84 -10.59 9.11
N SER A 38 -14.57 -10.98 9.21
CA SER A 38 -14.12 -12.24 9.81
C SER A 38 -13.40 -12.00 11.14
N ILE A 39 -13.33 -13.04 11.99
CA ILE A 39 -12.53 -13.02 13.22
C ILE A 39 -11.00 -13.03 12.97
N GLU A 40 -10.59 -13.21 11.72
CA GLU A 40 -9.19 -13.32 11.33
C GLU A 40 -8.59 -11.95 11.02
N ASN A 41 -8.49 -11.15 12.08
CA ASN A 41 -8.19 -9.73 11.99
C ASN A 41 -7.11 -9.24 12.95
N THR A 42 -6.33 -10.16 13.54
CA THR A 42 -5.25 -9.82 14.48
C THR A 42 -4.07 -9.13 13.80
N ALA A 43 -3.15 -8.57 14.59
CA ALA A 43 -1.89 -8.04 14.07
C ALA A 43 -1.07 -9.11 13.31
N THR A 44 -1.13 -10.37 13.71
CA THR A 44 -0.49 -11.48 13.01
C THR A 44 -1.14 -11.75 11.65
N ASP A 45 -2.47 -11.73 11.59
CA ASP A 45 -3.21 -11.85 10.32
C ASP A 45 -2.88 -10.68 9.39
N ALA A 46 -2.81 -9.46 9.93
CA ALA A 46 -2.44 -8.28 9.18
C ALA A 46 -1.04 -8.42 8.58
N CYS A 47 -0.02 -8.72 9.41
CA CYS A 47 1.34 -8.91 8.94
C CYS A 47 1.45 -10.02 7.88
N THR A 48 0.68 -11.10 8.00
CA THR A 48 0.65 -12.18 6.99
C THR A 48 0.17 -11.66 5.64
N ARG A 49 -0.97 -10.96 5.61
CA ARG A 49 -1.56 -10.38 4.38
C ARG A 49 -0.62 -9.32 3.78
N LEU A 50 -0.08 -8.44 4.61
CA LEU A 50 0.82 -7.36 4.20
C LEU A 50 2.14 -7.91 3.64
N THR A 51 2.70 -8.95 4.25
CA THR A 51 3.91 -9.62 3.74
C THR A 51 3.69 -10.15 2.33
N LEU A 52 2.55 -10.82 2.10
CA LEU A 52 2.20 -11.31 0.77
C LEU A 52 1.99 -10.15 -0.21
N GLY A 53 1.26 -9.10 0.17
CA GLY A 53 1.05 -7.93 -0.69
C GLY A 53 2.36 -7.24 -1.08
N MET A 54 3.30 -7.07 -0.15
CA MET A 54 4.61 -6.51 -0.44
C MET A 54 5.43 -7.40 -1.39
N LYS A 55 5.33 -8.73 -1.30
CA LYS A 55 5.94 -9.67 -2.24
C LYS A 55 5.30 -9.58 -3.64
N LEU A 56 3.98 -9.38 -3.73
CA LEU A 56 3.29 -9.15 -5.00
C LEU A 56 3.76 -7.84 -5.65
N ILE A 57 3.88 -6.76 -4.88
CA ILE A 57 4.43 -5.47 -5.36
C ILE A 57 5.88 -5.65 -5.81
N GLN A 58 6.71 -6.34 -5.03
CA GLN A 58 8.09 -6.65 -5.41
C GLN A 58 8.16 -7.40 -6.74
N ASN A 59 7.26 -8.36 -6.98
CA ASN A 59 7.15 -9.08 -8.25
C ASN A 59 6.70 -8.15 -9.39
N LEU A 60 5.71 -7.29 -9.16
CA LEU A 60 5.27 -6.29 -10.15
C LEU A 60 6.44 -5.40 -10.60
N TYR A 61 7.22 -4.84 -9.67
CA TYR A 61 8.40 -4.04 -10.02
C TYR A 61 9.41 -4.83 -10.84
N CYS A 62 9.64 -6.11 -10.49
CA CYS A 62 10.53 -7.00 -11.24
C CYS A 62 10.09 -7.14 -12.69
N ASP A 63 8.81 -7.43 -12.92
CA ASP A 63 8.27 -7.65 -14.25
C ASP A 63 8.25 -6.35 -15.07
N LYS A 64 7.89 -5.22 -14.45
CA LYS A 64 7.91 -3.92 -15.14
C LYS A 64 9.32 -3.46 -15.50
N LEU A 65 10.32 -3.70 -14.65
CA LEU A 65 11.72 -3.40 -14.98
C LEU A 65 12.26 -4.34 -16.08
N MET A 66 11.85 -5.61 -16.07
CA MET A 66 12.18 -6.57 -17.12
C MET A 66 11.57 -6.17 -18.48
N GLU A 67 10.30 -5.77 -18.51
CA GLU A 67 9.62 -5.28 -19.73
C GLU A 67 10.30 -4.06 -20.36
N GLN A 68 10.96 -3.24 -19.54
CA GLN A 68 11.73 -2.07 -20.00
C GLN A 68 13.20 -2.39 -20.31
N GLY A 69 13.62 -3.65 -20.25
CA GLY A 69 14.98 -4.07 -20.60
C GLY A 69 16.04 -3.90 -19.50
N PHE A 70 15.64 -3.60 -18.25
CA PHE A 70 16.57 -3.51 -17.11
C PHE A 70 16.94 -4.87 -16.50
N GLY A 71 16.34 -5.96 -17.00
CA GLY A 71 16.48 -7.33 -16.50
C GLY A 71 15.58 -7.60 -15.29
N ARG A 72 15.73 -8.79 -14.68
CA ARG A 72 14.99 -9.18 -13.46
C ARG A 72 15.58 -8.48 -12.23
N LYS A 73 15.19 -7.23 -12.01
CA LYS A 73 15.62 -6.40 -10.87
C LYS A 73 14.41 -5.91 -10.09
N THR A 74 14.51 -5.87 -8.78
CA THR A 74 13.49 -5.30 -7.91
C THR A 74 14.15 -4.86 -6.59
N PHE A 75 13.40 -4.18 -5.73
CA PHE A 75 13.89 -3.82 -4.39
C PHE A 75 13.90 -5.04 -3.46
N GLN A 76 14.78 -5.05 -2.46
CA GLN A 76 14.85 -6.12 -1.46
C GLN A 76 13.86 -5.85 -0.31
N LEU A 77 13.13 -6.87 0.13
CA LEU A 77 12.33 -6.80 1.38
C LEU A 77 13.19 -7.21 2.58
N ASN A 78 13.04 -6.51 3.71
CA ASN A 78 13.70 -6.85 4.97
C ASN A 78 12.90 -7.91 5.76
N GLY A 79 12.65 -9.06 5.13
CA GLY A 79 11.85 -10.13 5.73
C GLY A 79 10.35 -9.87 5.70
N GLU A 80 9.67 -10.34 6.74
CA GLU A 80 8.20 -10.24 6.88
C GLU A 80 7.79 -8.89 7.46
N CYS A 81 6.50 -8.56 7.31
CA CYS A 81 5.90 -7.43 8.00
C CYS A 81 5.92 -7.67 9.51
N VAL A 82 6.31 -6.66 10.28
CA VAL A 82 6.40 -6.74 11.74
C VAL A 82 5.45 -5.75 12.41
N PRO A 83 4.82 -6.11 13.55
CA PRO A 83 4.08 -5.15 14.35
C PRO A 83 5.01 -4.06 14.89
N PHE A 84 4.56 -2.81 14.83
CA PHE A 84 5.21 -1.64 15.40
C PHE A 84 4.27 -1.02 16.43
N TYR A 85 4.66 -1.03 17.70
CA TYR A 85 3.83 -0.52 18.79
C TYR A 85 4.12 0.95 19.04
N SER A 86 3.22 1.81 18.55
CA SER A 86 3.31 3.26 18.67
C SER A 86 2.91 3.73 20.07
N GLN A 87 3.50 4.84 20.52
CA GLN A 87 3.09 5.57 21.71
C GLN A 87 1.88 6.46 21.48
N LEU A 88 1.45 6.68 20.23
CA LEU A 88 0.26 7.46 19.90
C LEU A 88 -0.99 6.76 20.43
N PRO A 89 -1.77 7.38 21.33
CA PRO A 89 -3.08 6.84 21.71
C PRO A 89 -4.00 6.67 20.52
N VAL A 90 -4.76 5.58 20.49
CA VAL A 90 -5.72 5.30 19.41
C VAL A 90 -6.74 6.42 19.22
N ASP A 91 -7.24 7.01 20.30
CA ASP A 91 -8.24 8.07 20.22
C ASP A 91 -7.67 9.32 19.55
N ASP A 92 -6.42 9.67 19.85
CA ASP A 92 -5.72 10.78 19.19
C ASP A 92 -5.53 10.49 17.70
N ALA A 93 -5.05 9.29 17.34
CA ALA A 93 -4.87 8.88 15.94
C ALA A 93 -6.16 9.00 15.12
N LYS A 94 -7.32 8.68 15.71
CA LYS A 94 -8.64 8.78 15.06
C LYS A 94 -9.12 10.21 14.85
N THR A 95 -8.46 11.22 15.42
CA THR A 95 -8.77 12.65 15.23
C THR A 95 -7.83 13.36 14.26
N MET A 96 -6.71 12.73 13.91
CA MET A 96 -5.67 13.33 13.07
C MET A 96 -6.00 13.20 11.58
N ASP A 97 -5.65 14.22 10.80
CA ASP A 97 -5.65 14.15 9.35
C ASP A 97 -4.47 13.30 8.81
N GLU A 98 -4.51 12.96 7.53
CA GLU A 98 -3.51 12.14 6.84
C GLU A 98 -2.07 12.67 6.98
N ASN A 99 -1.86 13.99 6.90
CA ASN A 99 -0.53 14.60 6.99
C ASN A 99 -0.01 14.58 8.42
N SER A 100 -0.89 14.85 9.39
CA SER A 100 -0.57 14.77 10.80
C SER A 100 -0.17 13.34 11.19
N LEU A 101 -0.91 12.33 10.73
CA LEU A 101 -0.58 10.91 10.93
C LEU A 101 0.77 10.56 10.30
N TRP A 102 0.99 10.95 9.03
CA TRP A 102 2.23 10.69 8.33
C TRP A 102 3.44 11.29 9.06
N ASN A 103 3.34 12.56 9.47
CA ASN A 103 4.43 13.23 10.18
C ASN A 103 4.73 12.60 11.54
N TYR A 104 3.70 12.17 12.29
CA TYR A 104 3.88 11.53 13.58
C TYR A 104 4.59 10.19 13.41
N PHE A 105 4.04 9.28 12.60
CA PHE A 105 4.58 7.93 12.48
C PHE A 105 5.94 7.92 11.79
N ALA A 106 6.17 8.78 10.79
CA ALA A 106 7.50 8.92 10.19
C ALA A 106 8.54 9.28 11.26
N ARG A 107 8.24 10.27 12.12
CA ARG A 107 9.14 10.67 13.22
C ARG A 107 9.38 9.56 14.22
N GLU A 108 8.32 8.86 14.61
CA GLU A 108 8.39 7.83 15.65
C GLU A 108 9.17 6.61 15.16
N VAL A 109 8.89 6.14 13.94
CA VAL A 109 9.65 5.05 13.31
C VAL A 109 11.12 5.46 13.17
N ILE A 110 11.39 6.67 12.70
CA ILE A 110 12.77 7.17 12.56
C ILE A 110 13.50 7.21 13.90
N ALA A 111 12.85 7.71 14.95
CA ALA A 111 13.44 7.84 16.29
C ALA A 111 13.69 6.50 16.98
N THR A 112 12.93 5.46 16.63
CA THR A 112 13.10 4.12 17.19
C THR A 112 14.15 3.32 16.39
N GLU A 113 14.23 3.56 15.08
CA GLU A 113 15.07 2.83 14.13
C GLU A 113 16.34 3.61 13.72
N VAL A 114 16.84 4.52 14.57
CA VAL A 114 17.91 5.50 14.24
C VAL A 114 19.19 4.86 13.65
N ASN A 115 19.48 3.60 13.99
CA ASN A 115 20.63 2.85 13.47
C ASN A 115 20.33 2.05 12.18
N ALA A 116 19.09 2.03 11.70
CA ALA A 116 18.62 1.22 10.57
C ALA A 116 18.29 2.05 9.30
N LEU A 117 18.19 3.37 9.40
CA LEU A 117 17.72 4.26 8.30
C LEU A 117 18.73 4.53 7.19
N GLU A 118 20.02 4.26 7.37
CA GLU A 118 21.01 4.54 6.30
C GLU A 118 20.75 3.70 5.04
N ASN A 119 19.96 2.64 5.20
CA ASN A 119 19.89 1.50 4.30
C ASN A 119 18.46 0.92 4.21
N LYS A 120 17.46 1.58 4.82
CA LYS A 120 16.08 1.09 4.85
C LYS A 120 15.06 2.16 4.48
N LYS A 121 14.07 1.75 3.71
CA LYS A 121 12.81 2.48 3.52
C LYS A 121 11.68 1.72 4.21
N PHE A 122 10.63 2.41 4.61
CA PHE A 122 9.54 1.85 5.40
C PHE A 122 8.20 2.03 4.70
N VAL A 123 7.37 0.98 4.76
CA VAL A 123 5.97 1.01 4.31
C VAL A 123 5.11 0.59 5.50
N ALA A 124 4.42 1.55 6.10
CA ALA A 124 3.69 1.34 7.34
C ALA A 124 2.16 1.34 7.11
N PHE A 125 1.46 0.52 7.89
CA PHE A 125 0.02 0.30 7.80
C PHE A 125 -0.64 0.57 9.15
N ILE A 126 -1.59 1.50 9.21
CA ILE A 126 -2.27 1.91 10.45
C ILE A 126 -3.30 0.84 10.83
N GLY A 127 -3.05 0.10 11.91
CA GLY A 127 -3.94 -0.99 12.33
C GLY A 127 -5.28 -0.54 12.89
N CYS A 128 -5.37 0.70 13.40
CA CYS A 128 -6.60 1.26 13.96
C CYS A 128 -7.45 2.07 12.96
N THR A 129 -7.18 1.93 11.65
CA THR A 129 -8.06 2.50 10.62
C THR A 129 -9.47 1.96 10.80
N GLU A 130 -10.44 2.86 10.90
CA GLU A 130 -11.82 2.51 11.19
C GLU A 130 -12.75 3.25 10.23
N TYR A 131 -13.57 2.48 9.53
CA TYR A 131 -14.72 3.01 8.80
C TYR A 131 -15.97 2.92 9.67
N ARG A 132 -16.60 4.07 9.89
CA ARG A 132 -17.74 4.23 10.82
C ARG A 132 -19.11 3.96 10.18
N GLY A 133 -19.13 3.43 8.97
CA GLY A 133 -20.38 3.14 8.27
C GLY A 133 -21.08 4.36 7.68
N ILE A 134 -21.91 4.11 6.67
CA ILE A 134 -22.81 5.10 6.06
C ILE A 134 -24.23 4.54 6.06
N VAL A 135 -25.12 5.20 6.80
CA VAL A 135 -26.55 4.83 6.93
C VAL A 135 -27.48 5.69 6.08
N ASP A 136 -27.00 6.83 5.59
CA ASP A 136 -27.79 7.76 4.77
C ASP A 136 -27.79 7.41 3.26
N GLY A 137 -27.12 6.32 2.89
CA GLY A 137 -27.01 5.82 1.51
C GLY A 137 -26.07 6.63 0.61
N ASN A 138 -25.41 7.68 1.11
CA ASN A 138 -24.50 8.49 0.32
C ASN A 138 -23.10 7.88 0.27
N TYR A 139 -22.89 6.88 -0.58
CA TYR A 139 -21.58 6.20 -0.72
C TYR A 139 -20.62 6.93 -1.69
N SER A 140 -20.63 8.27 -1.71
CA SER A 140 -19.65 9.03 -2.50
C SER A 140 -18.24 8.84 -1.94
N HIS A 141 -17.22 8.99 -2.79
CA HIS A 141 -15.82 8.88 -2.36
C HIS A 141 -15.47 9.86 -1.22
N GLU A 142 -15.99 11.09 -1.30
CA GLU A 142 -15.82 12.10 -0.25
C GLU A 142 -16.44 11.65 1.07
N ASN A 143 -17.66 11.08 1.04
CA ASN A 143 -18.31 10.62 2.26
C ASN A 143 -17.60 9.39 2.84
N LEU A 144 -17.14 8.46 2.00
CA LEU A 144 -16.31 7.33 2.42
C LEU A 144 -15.03 7.82 3.11
N LYS A 145 -14.33 8.81 2.55
CA LYS A 145 -13.15 9.43 3.17
C LYS A 145 -13.50 10.08 4.51
N LEU A 146 -14.58 10.86 4.59
CA LEU A 146 -15.03 11.52 5.82
C LEU A 146 -15.41 10.54 6.94
N LYS A 147 -15.92 9.36 6.58
CA LYS A 147 -16.33 8.31 7.53
C LYS A 147 -15.21 7.34 7.90
N THR A 148 -14.03 7.50 7.31
CA THR A 148 -12.86 6.68 7.62
C THR A 148 -11.87 7.50 8.45
N VAL A 149 -11.58 7.05 9.66
CA VAL A 149 -10.63 7.70 10.58
C VAL A 149 -9.33 6.90 10.67
N ALA A 150 -8.27 7.54 11.16
CA ALA A 150 -6.92 6.95 11.25
C ALA A 150 -6.50 6.31 9.91
N ASN A 151 -6.70 7.03 8.81
CA ASN A 151 -6.44 6.59 7.44
C ASN A 151 -5.51 7.56 6.74
N ALA A 152 -4.60 7.02 5.95
CA ALA A 152 -3.69 7.79 5.09
C ALA A 152 -3.39 6.97 3.84
N ALA A 153 -2.91 7.65 2.79
CA ALA A 153 -2.28 7.04 1.62
C ALA A 153 -1.25 8.06 1.13
N LEU A 154 -0.08 8.06 1.76
CA LEU A 154 0.94 9.09 1.57
C LEU A 154 2.34 8.48 1.59
N GLY A 155 3.15 8.80 0.58
CA GLY A 155 4.54 8.39 0.48
C GLY A 155 5.47 9.51 0.04
N GLY A 156 6.69 9.47 0.57
CA GLY A 156 7.77 10.34 0.14
C GLY A 156 9.04 10.13 0.95
N GLY A 157 10.20 10.36 0.31
CA GLY A 157 11.49 10.09 0.91
C GLY A 157 11.64 8.62 1.27
N ASP A 158 11.76 8.30 2.56
CA ASP A 158 12.01 6.92 3.03
C ASP A 158 10.80 6.27 3.72
N PHE A 159 9.63 6.92 3.69
CA PHE A 159 8.44 6.47 4.42
C PHE A 159 7.16 6.58 3.60
N ALA A 160 6.39 5.50 3.57
CA ALA A 160 5.01 5.46 3.07
C ALA A 160 4.06 5.00 4.19
N LEU A 161 2.87 5.57 4.24
CA LEU A 161 1.84 5.29 5.25
C LEU A 161 0.50 5.03 4.60
N PHE A 162 -0.15 3.96 5.06
CA PHE A 162 -1.44 3.49 4.56
C PHE A 162 -2.40 3.18 5.71
N GLY A 163 -3.68 3.42 5.53
CA GLY A 163 -4.68 2.80 6.37
C GLY A 163 -4.99 1.36 5.97
N THR A 164 -5.65 0.63 6.85
CA THR A 164 -5.97 -0.81 6.69
C THR A 164 -7.44 -1.08 6.38
N GLY A 165 -8.20 -0.04 6.02
CA GLY A 165 -9.66 -0.12 5.88
C GLY A 165 -10.17 -1.17 4.88
N CYS A 166 -9.35 -1.62 3.93
CA CYS A 166 -9.66 -2.69 2.97
C CYS A 166 -8.79 -3.96 3.13
N LEU A 167 -8.00 -4.06 4.21
CA LEU A 167 -7.09 -5.19 4.43
C LEU A 167 -7.84 -6.52 4.56
N TYR A 168 -9.12 -6.49 4.94
CA TYR A 168 -9.99 -7.67 4.99
C TYR A 168 -10.12 -8.40 3.65
N ALA A 169 -9.93 -7.70 2.52
CA ALA A 169 -10.01 -8.28 1.18
C ALA A 169 -8.70 -8.91 0.70
N TRP A 170 -7.58 -8.68 1.39
CA TRP A 170 -6.26 -9.13 0.95
C TRP A 170 -6.05 -10.63 1.21
N PRO A 171 -5.37 -11.37 0.32
CA PRO A 171 -5.09 -12.79 0.52
C PRO A 171 -4.12 -13.02 1.69
N LYS A 172 -4.22 -14.18 2.35
CA LYS A 172 -3.25 -14.61 3.37
C LYS A 172 -2.16 -15.52 2.78
N SER A 173 -2.47 -16.20 1.68
CA SER A 173 -1.56 -17.13 1.03
C SER A 173 -1.52 -16.93 -0.49
N VAL A 174 -0.41 -17.32 -1.12
CA VAL A 174 -0.27 -17.26 -2.58
C VAL A 174 -1.39 -18.04 -3.30
N SER A 175 -1.85 -19.14 -2.70
CA SER A 175 -2.93 -19.96 -3.27
C SER A 175 -4.29 -19.24 -3.30
N GLU A 176 -4.48 -18.23 -2.46
CA GLU A 176 -5.71 -17.44 -2.40
C GLU A 176 -5.67 -16.20 -3.31
N THR A 177 -4.48 -15.75 -3.74
CA THR A 177 -4.30 -14.48 -4.46
C THR A 177 -5.24 -14.32 -5.65
N MET A 178 -5.33 -15.35 -6.51
CA MET A 178 -6.21 -15.32 -7.68
C MET A 178 -7.68 -15.22 -7.28
N LYS A 179 -8.11 -16.02 -6.30
CA LYS A 179 -9.49 -16.00 -5.78
C LYS A 179 -9.83 -14.64 -5.19
N CYS A 180 -8.91 -14.01 -4.46
CA CYS A 180 -9.13 -12.68 -3.88
C CYS A 180 -9.28 -11.63 -4.96
N PHE A 181 -8.43 -11.57 -5.99
CA PHE A 181 -8.59 -10.63 -7.11
C PHE A 181 -9.91 -10.83 -7.88
N GLU A 182 -10.33 -12.08 -8.06
CA GLU A 182 -11.53 -12.42 -8.82
C GLU A 182 -12.83 -12.37 -8.01
N SER A 183 -12.74 -12.16 -6.69
CA SER A 183 -13.92 -12.13 -5.81
C SER A 183 -14.88 -11.02 -6.21
N THR A 184 -16.12 -11.43 -6.49
CA THR A 184 -17.27 -10.57 -6.74
C THR A 184 -18.14 -10.40 -5.50
N ASP A 185 -17.64 -10.81 -4.33
CA ASP A 185 -18.40 -10.71 -3.09
C ASP A 185 -18.63 -9.21 -2.79
N PRO A 186 -19.89 -8.81 -2.54
CA PRO A 186 -20.21 -7.40 -2.34
C PRO A 186 -19.65 -6.90 -1.01
N VAL A 187 -19.18 -5.65 -1.01
CA VAL A 187 -18.83 -4.95 0.24
C VAL A 187 -20.12 -4.51 0.93
N ASP A 188 -20.27 -4.88 2.21
CA ASP A 188 -21.30 -4.31 3.07
C ASP A 188 -20.89 -2.88 3.47
N LEU A 189 -21.41 -1.90 2.71
CA LEU A 189 -21.08 -0.49 2.84
C LEU A 189 -21.61 0.15 4.13
N GLU A 190 -22.47 -0.53 4.89
CA GLU A 190 -22.89 -0.04 6.20
C GLU A 190 -21.81 -0.27 7.26
N HIS A 191 -20.91 -1.24 7.05
CA HIS A 191 -19.95 -1.69 8.06
C HIS A 191 -18.49 -1.64 7.61
N PHE A 192 -18.22 -1.74 6.30
CA PHE A 192 -16.86 -1.83 5.77
C PHE A 192 -16.58 -0.81 4.69
N LEU A 193 -15.35 -0.31 4.68
CA LEU A 193 -14.89 0.61 3.66
C LEU A 193 -14.87 -0.07 2.30
N ASP A 194 -15.44 0.59 1.30
CA ASP A 194 -15.26 0.27 -0.11
C ASP A 194 -14.29 1.23 -0.77
N ASP A 195 -13.03 0.83 -0.91
CA ASP A 195 -12.03 1.55 -1.71
C ASP A 195 -11.82 0.88 -3.07
N SER A 196 -12.86 0.29 -3.67
CA SER A 196 -12.73 -0.49 -4.91
C SER A 196 -12.88 0.32 -6.21
N ASN A 197 -12.84 1.65 -6.16
CA ASN A 197 -13.17 2.50 -7.31
C ASN A 197 -14.52 2.16 -7.96
N SER A 198 -15.59 2.16 -7.14
CA SER A 198 -16.99 1.90 -7.54
C SER A 198 -17.33 0.46 -7.96
N ARG A 199 -16.41 -0.49 -7.85
CA ARG A 199 -16.69 -1.91 -8.11
C ARG A 199 -17.57 -2.54 -7.02
N ARG A 200 -17.52 -2.02 -5.79
CA ARG A 200 -18.22 -2.50 -4.59
C ARG A 200 -17.98 -3.98 -4.30
N THR A 201 -16.77 -4.47 -4.58
CA THR A 201 -16.40 -5.88 -4.41
C THR A 201 -15.11 -6.03 -3.63
N PHE A 202 -14.94 -7.18 -2.98
CA PHE A 202 -13.71 -7.52 -2.27
C PHE A 202 -12.51 -7.53 -3.23
N GLY A 203 -12.64 -8.15 -4.40
CA GLY A 203 -11.57 -8.16 -5.40
C GLY A 203 -11.20 -6.77 -5.89
N GLY A 204 -12.19 -5.89 -6.04
CA GLY A 204 -11.95 -4.49 -6.36
C GLY A 204 -11.22 -3.73 -5.25
N CYS A 205 -11.58 -3.97 -3.98
CA CYS A 205 -10.89 -3.37 -2.83
C CYS A 205 -9.43 -3.83 -2.77
N PHE A 206 -9.18 -5.13 -2.94
CA PHE A 206 -7.82 -5.67 -2.98
C PHE A 206 -7.00 -5.06 -4.12
N ALA A 207 -7.56 -5.00 -5.33
CA ALA A 207 -6.88 -4.42 -6.49
C ALA A 207 -6.52 -2.94 -6.29
N THR A 208 -7.48 -2.08 -5.96
CA THR A 208 -7.20 -0.65 -5.76
C THR A 208 -6.21 -0.42 -4.64
N THR A 209 -6.39 -1.07 -3.50
CA THR A 209 -5.52 -0.80 -2.34
C THR A 209 -4.11 -1.37 -2.52
N LEU A 210 -3.93 -2.54 -3.15
CA LEU A 210 -2.59 -3.03 -3.51
C LEU A 210 -1.90 -2.10 -4.52
N GLY A 211 -2.66 -1.59 -5.49
CA GLY A 211 -2.16 -0.61 -6.45
C GLY A 211 -1.76 0.71 -5.80
N SER A 212 -2.57 1.21 -4.87
CA SER A 212 -2.26 2.42 -4.09
C SER A 212 -0.98 2.21 -3.27
N VAL A 213 -0.80 1.02 -2.67
CA VAL A 213 0.47 0.68 -2.01
C VAL A 213 1.64 0.74 -2.97
N CYS A 214 1.49 0.15 -4.16
CA CYS A 214 2.51 0.21 -5.19
C CYS A 214 2.81 1.65 -5.67
N HIS A 215 1.82 2.54 -5.70
CA HIS A 215 1.99 3.95 -6.06
C HIS A 215 2.88 4.69 -5.05
N GLU A 216 2.58 4.61 -3.75
CA GLU A 216 3.41 5.31 -2.75
C GLU A 216 4.77 4.62 -2.57
N VAL A 217 4.86 3.31 -2.83
CA VAL A 217 6.16 2.63 -2.97
C VAL A 217 6.97 3.28 -4.10
N GLY A 218 6.33 3.69 -5.20
CA GLY A 218 6.98 4.48 -6.23
C GLY A 218 7.50 5.82 -5.71
N HIS A 219 6.71 6.52 -4.90
CA HIS A 219 7.13 7.78 -4.29
C HIS A 219 8.33 7.65 -3.34
N ILE A 220 8.45 6.56 -2.58
CA ILE A 220 9.65 6.33 -1.75
C ILE A 220 10.86 5.94 -2.61
N PHE A 221 10.67 5.51 -3.86
CA PHE A 221 11.73 5.36 -4.87
C PHE A 221 11.87 6.60 -5.77
N ASP A 222 11.44 7.76 -5.28
CA ASP A 222 11.56 9.08 -5.91
C ASP A 222 10.81 9.21 -7.26
N LEU A 223 9.94 8.27 -7.60
CA LEU A 223 9.05 8.39 -8.74
C LEU A 223 7.94 9.39 -8.40
N GLY A 224 7.80 10.45 -9.18
CA GLY A 224 6.68 11.38 -9.16
C GLY A 224 5.46 10.83 -9.88
N HIS A 225 4.50 11.69 -10.22
CA HIS A 225 3.34 11.27 -10.98
C HIS A 225 3.65 11.12 -12.48
N SER A 226 2.93 10.22 -13.13
CA SER A 226 2.86 10.06 -14.58
C SER A 226 1.42 10.23 -15.08
N ARG A 227 1.23 10.47 -16.38
CA ARG A 227 -0.12 10.61 -16.95
C ARG A 227 -0.93 9.31 -16.85
N ASN A 228 -0.28 8.18 -17.08
CA ASN A 228 -0.86 6.85 -17.12
C ASN A 228 -0.02 5.87 -16.28
N GLY A 229 -0.54 4.66 -16.06
CA GLY A 229 0.16 3.61 -15.32
C GLY A 229 0.05 3.79 -13.81
N ILE A 230 0.81 3.01 -13.04
CA ILE A 230 0.66 2.92 -11.58
C ILE A 230 0.93 4.25 -10.87
N MET A 231 1.85 5.07 -11.40
CA MET A 231 2.15 6.43 -10.93
C MET A 231 1.18 7.50 -11.44
N GLY A 232 0.14 7.10 -12.19
CA GLY A 232 -0.99 7.93 -12.61
C GLY A 232 -2.30 7.32 -12.10
N SER A 233 -3.33 7.24 -12.95
CA SER A 233 -4.63 6.62 -12.62
C SER A 233 -4.68 5.09 -12.74
N GLY A 234 -3.54 4.45 -13.03
CA GLY A 234 -3.48 3.02 -13.37
C GLY A 234 -3.49 2.08 -12.16
N PHE A 235 -3.36 2.59 -10.93
CA PHE A 235 -3.27 1.75 -9.73
C PHE A 235 -4.54 0.95 -9.45
N ASP A 236 -5.73 1.43 -9.87
CA ASP A 236 -6.99 0.69 -9.71
C ASP A 236 -7.03 -0.65 -10.47
N PHE A 237 -6.14 -0.81 -11.45
CA PHE A 237 -6.10 -1.93 -12.40
C PHE A 237 -4.94 -2.90 -12.15
N VAL A 238 -4.34 -2.87 -10.97
CA VAL A 238 -3.15 -3.70 -10.65
C VAL A 238 -3.43 -5.21 -10.80
N ASP A 239 -4.69 -5.62 -10.63
CA ASP A 239 -5.18 -6.99 -10.82
C ASP A 239 -4.88 -7.54 -12.22
N ARG A 240 -4.78 -6.66 -13.23
CA ARG A 240 -4.46 -7.05 -14.62
C ARG A 240 -3.02 -7.55 -14.80
N VAL A 241 -2.13 -7.28 -13.83
CA VAL A 241 -0.77 -7.82 -13.83
C VAL A 241 -0.78 -9.29 -13.38
N PHE A 242 -1.69 -9.65 -12.48
CA PHE A 242 -1.72 -10.95 -11.82
C PHE A 242 -2.78 -11.89 -12.38
N THR A 243 -3.80 -11.36 -13.07
CA THR A 243 -4.93 -12.14 -13.57
C THR A 243 -5.05 -12.02 -15.09
N VAL A 244 -5.74 -12.99 -15.70
CA VAL A 244 -6.13 -12.94 -17.12
C VAL A 244 -7.51 -12.29 -17.32
N CYS A 245 -8.17 -11.87 -16.23
CA CYS A 245 -9.52 -11.32 -16.27
C CYS A 245 -9.51 -9.83 -16.60
N ASN A 246 -10.22 -9.45 -17.67
CA ASN A 246 -10.35 -8.06 -18.12
C ASN A 246 -11.56 -7.31 -17.51
N ARG A 247 -12.06 -7.71 -16.33
CA ARG A 247 -13.31 -7.17 -15.76
C ARG A 247 -13.27 -5.67 -15.46
N THR A 248 -12.09 -5.07 -15.40
CA THR A 248 -11.91 -3.68 -15.01
C THR A 248 -11.90 -2.72 -16.20
N GLN A 249 -12.35 -3.07 -17.41
CA GLN A 249 -12.17 -2.22 -18.60
C GLN A 249 -12.88 -0.84 -18.55
N ASP A 250 -13.91 -0.66 -17.71
CA ASP A 250 -14.76 0.55 -17.71
C ASP A 250 -14.83 1.28 -16.35
N LEU A 251 -13.77 1.25 -15.53
CA LEU A 251 -13.78 1.96 -14.25
C LEU A 251 -13.74 3.48 -14.44
N PRO A 252 -14.47 4.26 -13.61
CA PRO A 252 -14.40 5.70 -13.64
C PRO A 252 -12.98 6.17 -13.33
N HIS A 253 -12.54 7.24 -13.99
CA HIS A 253 -11.28 7.88 -13.62
C HIS A 253 -11.41 8.54 -12.25
N ARG A 254 -10.58 8.11 -11.30
CA ARG A 254 -10.35 8.90 -10.09
C ARG A 254 -9.68 10.20 -10.51
N SER A 255 -10.31 11.33 -10.19
CA SER A 255 -9.62 12.61 -10.18
C SER A 255 -8.52 12.53 -9.12
N SER A 256 -7.31 12.18 -9.52
CA SER A 256 -6.12 12.56 -8.77
C SER A 256 -6.20 14.07 -8.61
N GLU A 257 -6.22 14.59 -7.38
CA GLU A 257 -6.15 16.04 -7.19
C GLU A 257 -4.99 16.58 -8.04
N PRO A 258 -5.20 17.62 -8.86
CA PRO A 258 -4.12 18.19 -9.62
C PRO A 258 -3.20 18.89 -8.62
N VAL A 259 -2.16 18.18 -8.15
CA VAL A 259 -1.00 18.86 -7.58
C VAL A 259 -0.51 19.80 -8.69
N LYS A 260 -0.37 21.09 -8.35
CA LYS A 260 0.01 22.22 -9.22
C LYS A 260 1.36 22.06 -9.96
N GLU A 261 1.91 20.86 -10.05
CA GLU A 261 3.08 20.56 -10.85
C GLU A 261 2.66 20.18 -12.27
N GLN A 262 3.02 21.03 -13.23
CA GLN A 262 2.79 20.84 -14.67
C GLN A 262 3.08 19.39 -15.11
N LEU A 263 2.05 18.65 -15.52
CA LEU A 263 2.19 17.31 -16.11
C LEU A 263 3.19 17.35 -17.28
N PRO A 264 4.06 16.32 -17.44
CA PRO A 264 5.01 16.29 -18.55
C PRO A 264 4.30 16.27 -19.91
N THR A 265 4.87 16.98 -20.88
CA THR A 265 4.48 16.91 -22.30
C THR A 265 4.98 15.62 -22.98
N ASP A 266 5.94 14.92 -22.36
CA ASP A 266 6.44 13.61 -22.80
C ASP A 266 5.67 12.46 -22.12
N PRO A 267 5.02 11.55 -22.87
CA PRO A 267 4.18 10.49 -22.33
C PRO A 267 4.94 9.41 -21.53
N ARG A 268 6.28 9.41 -21.49
CA ARG A 268 7.07 8.31 -20.91
C ARG A 268 7.81 8.64 -19.62
N LEU A 269 7.89 9.91 -19.23
CA LEU A 269 8.75 10.34 -18.12
C LEU A 269 7.97 10.73 -16.88
N THR A 270 8.15 9.94 -15.82
CA THR A 270 7.78 10.30 -14.46
C THR A 270 8.74 11.39 -13.95
N LYS A 271 8.24 12.43 -13.27
CA LYS A 271 9.13 13.43 -12.62
C LYS A 271 9.85 12.80 -11.44
N LEU A 272 11.03 13.29 -11.06
CA LEU A 272 11.59 12.98 -9.74
C LEU A 272 10.88 13.85 -8.70
N LYS A 273 10.38 13.26 -7.61
CA LYS A 273 9.74 14.03 -6.53
C LYS A 273 10.82 14.86 -5.81
N SER A 274 10.57 16.15 -5.55
CA SER A 274 11.48 16.92 -4.70
C SER A 274 11.47 16.30 -3.30
N THR A 275 12.63 15.92 -2.77
CA THR A 275 12.73 15.30 -1.44
C THR A 275 12.09 16.17 -0.36
N ASN A 276 11.31 15.54 0.52
CA ASN A 276 10.59 16.23 1.58
C ASN A 276 11.60 16.95 2.50
N LYS A 277 11.49 18.28 2.62
CA LYS A 277 12.46 19.13 3.37
C LYS A 277 12.70 18.63 4.79
N PHE A 278 11.69 18.02 5.40
CA PHE A 278 11.77 17.43 6.75
C PHE A 278 12.81 16.32 6.86
N LEU A 279 12.82 15.37 5.92
CA LEU A 279 13.78 14.26 5.92
C LEU A 279 15.20 14.76 5.63
N ASN A 280 15.34 15.71 4.70
CA ASN A 280 16.64 16.37 4.45
C ASN A 280 17.17 17.10 5.69
N LEU A 281 16.31 17.79 6.44
CA LEU A 281 16.68 18.46 7.69
C LEU A 281 17.13 17.46 8.76
N PHE A 282 16.44 16.32 8.89
CA PHE A 282 16.83 15.23 9.80
C PHE A 282 18.19 14.63 9.42
N HIS A 283 18.47 14.40 8.14
CA HIS A 283 19.77 13.91 7.68
C HIS A 283 20.90 14.94 7.83
N SER A 284 20.59 16.24 7.77
CA SER A 284 21.57 17.33 7.96
C SER A 284 21.91 17.65 9.42
N GLN A 285 21.21 17.04 10.39
CA GLN A 285 21.45 17.21 11.83
C GLN A 285 22.40 16.15 12.42
N LYS A 286 23.11 15.39 11.56
CA LYS A 286 24.28 14.58 11.96
C LYS A 286 25.56 15.42 11.96
#